data_AF-A0A3C2A3M1-F1
#
_entry.id   AF-A0A3C2A3M1-F1
#
_cell.length_a   1.000
_cell.length_b   1.000
_cell.length_c   1.000
_cell.angle_alpha   90.00
_cell.angle_beta   90.00
_cell.angle_gamma   90.00
#
_symmetry.space_group_name_H-M   'P 1'
#
loop_
_entity.id
_entity.type
_entity.pdbx_description
1 polymer ?
#
loop_
_entity_poly.entity_id
_entity_poly.type
_entity_poly.pdbx_seq_one_letter_code
_entity_poly.pdbx_strand_id
1 'polypeptide(L)'
;SIAGTSMACPHVAGVAALVVSDRVRNGQSITDTELRNILEGTTVSVDAQNPSYIGLLGTGLVNAYQALTGTVAPPPPCYGSGSAI
;
A
#
# COMPACT_ATOMS: atom_id res chain seq x y z
N SER A 1 3.58 27.25 6.98
CA SER A 1 4.10 25.90 6.66
C SER A 1 3.00 25.13 5.96
N ILE A 2 3.27 24.50 4.82
CA ILE A 2 2.31 23.60 4.18
C ILE A 2 2.57 22.21 4.77
N ALA A 3 1.72 21.80 5.71
CA ALA A 3 1.80 20.51 6.39
C ALA A 3 0.38 19.96 6.56
N GLY A 4 0.19 18.68 6.23
CA GLY A 4 -1.11 18.03 6.32
C GLY A 4 -1.17 16.74 5.49
N THR A 5 -2.18 15.92 5.75
CA THR A 5 -2.45 14.69 4.99
C THR A 5 -2.70 14.97 3.50
N SER A 6 -3.12 16.18 3.16
CA SER A 6 -3.23 16.68 1.78
C SER A 6 -1.91 16.67 1.01
N MET A 7 -0.77 16.68 1.69
CA MET A 7 0.57 16.54 1.09
C MET A 7 1.06 15.09 1.08
N ALA A 8 0.48 14.21 1.91
CA ALA A 8 0.75 12.77 1.87
C ALA A 8 0.00 12.08 0.72
N CYS A 9 -1.23 12.51 0.41
CA CYS A 9 -2.02 12.01 -0.70
C CYS A 9 -1.28 12.03 -2.06
N PRO A 10 -0.68 13.16 -2.51
CA PRO A 10 0.06 13.18 -3.79
C PRO A 10 1.32 12.32 -3.78
N HIS A 11 1.93 12.05 -2.61
CA HIS A 11 3.06 11.12 -2.53
C HIS A 11 2.63 9.68 -2.81
N VAL A 12 1.56 9.21 -2.16
CA VAL A 12 1.03 7.85 -2.40
C VAL A 12 0.52 7.73 -3.84
N ALA A 13 -0.15 8.75 -4.37
CA ALA A 13 -0.60 8.78 -5.77
C ALA A 13 0.58 8.69 -6.75
N GLY A 14 1.70 9.36 -6.48
CA GLY A 14 2.92 9.25 -7.28
C GLY A 14 3.51 7.83 -7.30
N VAL A 15 3.57 7.17 -6.13
CA VAL A 15 4.03 5.77 -6.04
C VAL A 15 3.08 4.83 -6.78
N ALA A 16 1.77 5.02 -6.62
CA ALA A 16 0.76 4.24 -7.34
C ALA A 16 0.93 4.36 -8.86
N ALA A 17 1.15 5.59 -9.36
CA ALA A 17 1.39 5.84 -10.77
C ALA A 17 2.69 5.18 -11.30
N LEU A 18 3.74 5.11 -10.48
CA LEU A 18 4.97 4.38 -10.83
C LEU A 18 4.72 2.88 -10.97
N VAL A 19 4.00 2.27 -10.02
CA VAL A 19 3.64 0.84 -10.08
C VAL A 19 2.82 0.53 -11.32
N VAL A 20 1.80 1.35 -11.63
CA VAL A 20 0.99 1.17 -12.84
C VAL A 20 1.85 1.32 -14.09
N SER A 21 2.73 2.33 -14.14
CA SER A 21 3.61 2.57 -15.28
C SER A 21 4.57 1.41 -15.54
N ASP A 22 5.12 0.81 -14.48
CA ASP A 22 5.98 -0.37 -14.57
C ASP A 22 5.23 -1.59 -15.13
N ARG A 23 4.04 -1.90 -14.61
CA ARG A 23 3.23 -3.03 -15.07
C ARG A 23 2.80 -2.88 -16.52
N VAL A 24 2.34 -1.69 -16.91
CA VAL A 24 1.96 -1.39 -18.29
C VAL A 24 3.18 -1.51 -19.23
N ARG A 25 4.36 -1.04 -18.82
CA ARG A 25 5.61 -1.21 -19.59
C ARG A 25 5.99 -2.67 -19.78
N ASN A 26 5.72 -3.52 -18.80
CA ASN A 26 5.97 -4.96 -18.86
C ASN A 26 4.82 -5.76 -19.52
N GLY A 27 3.83 -5.08 -20.11
CA GLY A 27 2.71 -5.72 -20.81
C GLY A 27 1.68 -6.37 -19.89
N GLN A 28 1.68 -6.04 -18.60
CA GLN A 28 0.76 -6.56 -17.59
C GLN A 28 -0.38 -5.58 -17.35
N SER A 29 -1.60 -6.09 -17.21
CA SER A 29 -2.73 -5.34 -16.66
C SER A 29 -2.71 -5.41 -15.13
N ILE A 30 -3.13 -4.33 -14.48
CA ILE A 30 -3.24 -4.25 -13.02
C ILE A 30 -4.62 -3.74 -12.64
N THR A 31 -5.28 -4.39 -11.70
CA THR A 31 -6.56 -3.97 -11.13
C THR A 31 -6.35 -2.99 -9.98
N ASP A 32 -7.39 -2.23 -9.64
CA ASP A 32 -7.39 -1.33 -8.48
C ASP A 32 -7.10 -2.09 -7.17
N THR A 33 -7.62 -3.30 -7.04
CA THR A 33 -7.46 -4.14 -5.86
C THR A 33 -6.03 -4.68 -5.76
N GLU A 34 -5.43 -5.11 -6.88
CA GLU A 34 -4.01 -5.51 -6.89
C GLU A 34 -3.10 -4.33 -6.56
N LEU A 35 -3.38 -3.15 -7.12
CA LEU A 35 -2.63 -1.93 -6.81
C LEU A 35 -2.72 -1.57 -5.32
N ARG A 36 -3.92 -1.62 -4.74
CA ARG A 36 -4.14 -1.41 -3.30
C ARG A 36 -3.31 -2.40 -2.47
N ASN A 37 -3.37 -3.69 -2.81
CA ASN A 37 -2.65 -4.74 -2.11
C ASN A 37 -1.13 -4.54 -2.20
N ILE A 38 -0.61 -4.13 -3.35
CA ILE A 38 0.81 -3.78 -3.50
C ILE A 38 1.18 -2.64 -2.57
N LEU A 39 0.43 -1.55 -2.60
CA LEU A 39 0.75 -0.36 -1.81
C LEU A 39 0.70 -0.63 -0.30
N GLU A 40 -0.30 -1.37 0.16
CA GLU A 40 -0.47 -1.70 1.58
C GLU A 40 0.49 -2.79 2.05
N GLY A 41 0.67 -3.85 1.26
CA GLY A 41 1.49 -5.00 1.59
C GLY A 41 2.99 -4.77 1.51
N THR A 42 3.44 -3.68 0.88
CA THR A 42 4.86 -3.31 0.77
C THR A 42 5.27 -2.16 1.68
N THR A 43 4.34 -1.68 2.53
CA THR A 43 4.65 -0.69 3.54
C THR A 43 5.65 -1.21 4.58
N VAL A 44 6.39 -0.29 5.19
CA VAL A 44 7.31 -0.58 6.29
C VAL A 44 6.68 -0.12 7.59
N SER A 45 6.51 -1.04 8.54
CA SER A 45 6.00 -0.68 9.86
C SER A 45 6.98 0.23 10.59
N VAL A 46 6.46 1.31 11.19
CA VAL A 46 7.24 2.30 11.96
C VAL A 46 6.79 2.39 13.41
N ASP A 47 6.02 1.40 13.84
CA ASP A 47 5.45 1.25 15.18
C ASP A 47 6.54 1.22 16.27
N ALA A 48 7.68 0.57 15.98
CA ALA A 48 8.82 0.52 16.89
C ALA A 48 9.45 1.90 17.16
N GLN A 49 9.36 2.82 16.19
CA GLN A 49 9.88 4.20 16.33
C GLN A 49 8.85 5.13 16.97
N ASN A 50 7.57 4.76 16.95
CA ASN A 50 6.46 5.55 17.45
C ASN A 50 5.56 4.69 18.37
N PRO A 51 6.08 4.23 19.52
CA PRO A 51 5.38 3.27 20.37
C PRO A 51 4.03 3.79 20.88
N SER A 52 3.85 5.11 20.97
CA SER A 52 2.59 5.75 21.36
C SER A 52 1.48 5.66 20.29
N TYR A 53 1.82 5.28 19.06
CA TYR A 53 0.91 5.26 17.90
C TYR A 53 0.76 3.85 17.29
N ILE A 54 1.20 2.81 18.01
CA ILE A 54 1.04 1.41 17.59
C ILE A 54 -0.42 1.14 17.25
N GLY A 55 -0.66 0.58 16.06
CA GLY A 55 -2.01 0.27 15.57
C GLY A 55 -2.82 1.48 15.05
N LEU A 56 -2.28 2.70 15.11
CA LEU A 56 -2.92 3.91 14.57
C LEU A 56 -2.32 4.38 13.22
N LEU A 57 -1.22 3.76 12.78
CA LEU A 57 -0.45 4.16 11.59
C LEU A 57 -0.79 3.34 10.33
N GLY A 58 -1.87 2.56 10.38
CA GLY A 58 -2.26 1.68 9.28
C GLY A 58 -1.25 0.54 9.07
N THR A 59 -0.99 0.18 7.82
CA THR A 59 -0.02 -0.87 7.48
C THR A 59 1.43 -0.39 7.61
N GLY A 60 1.68 0.92 7.55
CA GLY A 60 2.98 1.53 7.75
C GLY A 60 3.32 2.62 6.73
N LEU A 61 4.62 2.92 6.62
CA LEU A 61 5.17 3.93 5.72
C LEU A 61 5.31 3.38 4.29
N VAL A 62 4.88 4.15 3.29
CA VAL A 62 4.94 3.75 1.87
C VAL A 62 6.37 3.52 1.39
N ASN A 63 6.60 2.40 0.69
CA ASN A 63 7.93 2.06 0.17
C ASN A 63 7.85 1.80 -1.34
N ALA A 64 8.27 2.79 -2.14
CA ALA A 64 8.20 2.71 -3.59
C ALA A 64 9.09 1.61 -4.18
N TYR A 65 10.26 1.36 -3.58
CA TYR A 65 11.17 0.30 -4.05
C TYR A 65 10.52 -1.07 -3.86
N GLN A 66 10.02 -1.35 -2.66
CA GLN A 66 9.31 -2.61 -2.37
C GLN A 66 8.01 -2.72 -3.18
N ALA A 67 7.30 -1.63 -3.45
CA ALA A 67 6.11 -1.66 -4.30
C ALA A 67 6.40 -2.07 -5.76
N LEU A 68 7.60 -1.74 -6.27
CA LEU A 68 8.04 -2.10 -7.61
C LEU A 68 8.65 -3.51 -7.68
N THR A 69 9.52 -3.86 -6.72
CA THR A 69 10.29 -5.11 -6.75
C THR A 69 9.68 -6.24 -5.93
N GLY A 70 8.81 -5.91 -4.99
CA GLY A 70 8.26 -6.85 -4.02
C GLY A 70 7.11 -7.67 -4.58
N THR A 71 7.08 -8.94 -4.23
CA THR A 71 5.90 -9.80 -4.38
C THR A 71 4.97 -9.54 -3.20
N VAL A 72 3.77 -9.05 -3.46
CA VAL A 72 2.75 -8.91 -2.43
C VAL A 72 2.37 -10.30 -1.95
N ALA A 73 2.44 -10.54 -0.65
CA ALA A 73 1.83 -11.74 -0.08
C ALA A 73 0.33 -11.75 -0.43
N PRO A 74 -0.26 -12.92 -0.74
CA PRO A 74 -1.69 -13.00 -1.04
C PRO A 74 -2.47 -12.32 0.09
N PRO A 75 -3.52 -11.54 -0.25
CA PRO A 75 -4.28 -10.82 0.75
C PRO A 75 -4.79 -11.81 1.80
N PRO A 76 -4.76 -11.46 3.10
CA PRO A 76 -5.42 -12.28 4.11
C PRO A 76 -6.88 -12.48 3.68
N PRO A 77 -7.45 -13.69 3.86
CA PRO A 77 -8.83 -13.95 3.49
C PRO A 77 -9.70 -12.85 4.09
N CYS A 78 -10.54 -12.26 3.24
CA CYS A 78 -11.41 -11.16 3.63
C CYS A 78 -12.07 -11.49 4.97
N TYR A 79 -11.90 -10.61 5.96
CA TYR A 79 -12.68 -10.66 7.19
C TYR A 79 -14.12 -10.31 6.80
N GLY A 80 -14.85 -11.31 6.29
CA GLY A 80 -16.11 -11.08 5.59
C GLY A 80 -16.56 -12.18 4.63
N SER A 81 -16.14 -13.43 4.79
CA SER A 81 -16.99 -14.56 4.38
C SER A 81 -17.67 -15.14 5.62
N GLY A 82 -18.56 -14.36 6.22
CA GLY A 82 -19.59 -14.92 7.08
C GLY A 82 -20.49 -15.79 6.20
N SER A 83 -20.36 -17.10 6.35
CA SER A 83 -21.23 -18.10 5.74
C SER A 83 -22.70 -17.76 5.95
N ALA A 84 -23.49 -18.01 4.91
CA ALA A 84 -24.93 -18.16 5.02
C ALA A 84 -25.30 -19.11 6.18
N ILE A 85 -26.07 -18.62 7.15
CA ILE A 85 -27.28 -19.24 7.73
C ILE A 85 -28.20 -18.14 8.24
#